data_AF-A0A969S190-F1
#
_entry.id   AF-A0A969S190-F1
#
_cell.length_a   1.000
_cell.length_b   1.000
_cell.length_c   1.000
_cell.angle_alpha   90.00
_cell.angle_beta   90.00
_cell.angle_gamma   90.00
#
_symmetry.space_group_name_H-M   'P 1'
#
loop_
_entity.id
_entity.type
_entity.pdbx_description
1 polymer ?
#
loop_
_entity_poly.entity_id
_entity_poly.type
_entity_poly.pdbx_seq_one_letter_code
_entity_poly.pdbx_strand_id
1 'polypeptide(L)'
;MENKAKMDISPQIESVYQRALWLRQRASELPMQPDLVEVALAELYNVLEELQSSEEELQQQNQALLSAHQRLELERQSYQDLFNQAPDGYLVTDIHGKIRAANLAIAAMLNVSPQFLIGKPLVIFIAQDTRPTFYLELDRLQQISRIQDWQLRLCPRRGVPFDVSITVTVVRNPAHQQIDLRWLLRDTTERQQVNLILERLNAELEHQVKERTFQLQQMLNFEAGLKRITDKVRDSLDENYILQSAVQELTLVLGIICCDTAAYDLGAGTSTVRYQYTATAEDLVPEEVAPSSFSAQGQIVPMSTFSEGYQQLLQISISSTVILITGMLILAISIPIILMP
;
A
#
# COMPACT_ATOMS: atom_id res chain seq x y z
N MET A 1 2.03 3.62 57.90
CA MET A 1 1.80 3.11 59.26
C MET A 1 1.02 1.81 59.14
N GLU A 2 1.71 0.69 58.95
CA GLU A 2 1.13 -0.66 59.07
C GLU A 2 2.29 -1.65 59.05
N ASN A 3 3.14 -1.56 60.07
CA ASN A 3 4.09 -2.62 60.39
C ASN A 3 3.51 -3.36 61.58
N LYS A 4 2.45 -4.13 61.30
CA LYS A 4 1.92 -5.11 62.25
C LYS A 4 3.10 -6.04 62.53
N ALA A 5 3.60 -5.98 63.76
CA ALA A 5 4.64 -6.83 64.28
C ALA A 5 4.46 -8.23 63.70
N LYS A 6 5.41 -8.62 62.84
CA LYS A 6 5.63 -9.99 62.42
C LYS A 6 5.91 -10.73 63.73
N MET A 7 4.85 -11.23 64.35
CA MET A 7 4.93 -11.93 65.63
C MET A 7 5.60 -13.24 65.26
N ASP A 8 6.92 -13.26 65.43
CA ASP A 8 7.74 -14.42 65.21
C ASP A 8 7.35 -15.40 66.33
N ILE A 9 6.52 -16.39 66.00
CA ILE A 9 5.95 -17.35 66.96
C ILE A 9 7.02 -18.37 67.36
N SER A 10 8.02 -18.58 66.51
CA SER A 10 9.17 -19.46 66.73
C SER A 10 9.90 -19.24 68.07
N PRO A 11 10.29 -18.00 68.48
CA PRO A 11 10.90 -17.77 69.81
C PRO A 11 9.93 -17.98 70.99
N GLN A 12 8.62 -17.92 70.76
CA GLN A 12 7.60 -18.16 71.80
C GLN A 12 7.38 -19.65 72.02
N ILE A 13 7.39 -20.45 70.96
CA ILE A 13 7.37 -21.92 71.04
C ILE A 13 8.66 -22.43 71.71
N GLU A 14 9.82 -21.89 71.32
CA GLU A 14 11.10 -22.18 71.98
C GLU A 14 11.05 -21.80 73.46
N SER A 15 10.48 -20.64 73.81
CA SER A 15 10.28 -20.24 75.20
C SER A 15 9.37 -21.20 75.98
N VAL A 16 8.32 -21.74 75.35
CA VAL A 16 7.41 -22.71 75.98
C VAL A 16 8.12 -24.06 76.15
N TYR A 17 8.93 -24.47 75.17
CA TYR A 17 9.77 -25.66 75.23
C TYR A 17 10.78 -25.59 76.38
N GLN A 18 11.50 -24.46 76.51
CA GLN A 18 12.45 -24.23 77.60
C GLN A 18 11.75 -24.19 78.97
N ARG A 19 10.52 -23.66 79.05
CA ARG A 19 9.71 -23.68 80.27
C ARG A 19 9.22 -25.07 80.64
N ALA A 20 8.85 -25.90 79.66
CA ALA A 20 8.47 -27.30 79.86
C ALA A 20 9.66 -28.11 80.41
N LEU A 21 10.85 -27.92 79.82
CA LEU A 21 12.12 -28.48 80.31
C LEU A 21 12.44 -28.06 81.74
N TRP A 22 12.26 -26.78 82.06
CA TRP A 22 12.46 -26.25 83.41
C TRP A 22 11.46 -26.83 84.43
N LEU A 23 10.19 -26.97 84.04
CA LEU A 23 9.15 -27.59 84.89
C LEU A 23 9.47 -29.07 85.17
N ARG A 24 10.01 -29.80 84.19
CA ARG A 24 10.48 -31.19 84.37
C ARG A 24 11.58 -31.28 85.42
N GLN A 25 12.60 -30.43 85.33
CA GLN A 25 13.73 -30.43 86.26
C GLN A 25 13.31 -30.09 87.70
N ARG A 26 12.27 -29.26 87.84
CA ARG A 26 11.70 -28.88 89.13
C ARG A 26 10.74 -29.93 89.70
N ALA A 27 10.05 -30.68 88.85
CA ALA A 27 9.16 -31.77 89.26
C ALA A 27 9.93 -32.97 89.85
N SER A 28 11.19 -33.20 89.44
CA SER A 28 12.08 -34.22 90.03
C SER A 28 12.52 -33.92 91.47
N GLU A 29 12.29 -32.72 91.99
CA GLU A 29 12.68 -32.31 93.35
C GLU A 29 11.52 -32.38 94.37
N LEU A 30 10.29 -32.70 93.94
CA LEU A 30 9.07 -32.72 94.75
C LEU A 30 8.52 -34.14 94.91
N PRO A 31 7.88 -34.50 96.05
CA PRO A 31 7.25 -35.80 96.24
C PRO A 31 5.90 -35.84 95.52
N MET A 32 5.91 -36.00 94.20
CA MET A 32 4.73 -36.29 93.38
C MET A 32 4.77 -37.75 92.89
N GLN A 33 3.60 -38.30 92.53
CA GLN A 33 3.53 -39.61 91.87
C GLN A 33 4.29 -39.56 90.54
N PRO A 34 5.42 -40.29 90.39
CA PRO A 34 6.34 -40.11 89.28
C PRO A 34 5.73 -40.43 87.90
N ASP A 35 4.80 -41.39 87.83
CA ASP A 35 4.16 -41.81 86.57
C ASP A 35 3.30 -40.71 85.93
N LEU A 36 2.62 -39.89 86.74
CA LEU A 36 1.70 -38.85 86.23
C LEU A 36 2.44 -37.66 85.63
N VAL A 37 3.64 -37.38 86.14
CA VAL A 37 4.51 -36.30 85.64
C VAL A 37 5.16 -36.71 84.32
N GLU A 38 5.60 -37.96 84.17
CA GLU A 38 6.14 -38.44 82.90
C GLU A 38 5.10 -38.43 81.78
N VAL A 39 3.87 -38.88 82.05
CA VAL A 39 2.78 -38.87 81.06
C VAL A 39 2.44 -37.45 80.60
N ALA A 40 2.27 -36.51 81.54
CA ALA A 40 1.96 -35.11 81.20
C ALA A 40 3.08 -34.42 80.43
N LEU A 41 4.35 -34.73 80.73
CA LEU A 41 5.48 -34.20 79.98
C LEU A 41 5.54 -34.80 78.57
N ALA A 42 5.36 -36.12 78.43
CA ALA A 42 5.34 -36.78 77.12
C ALA A 42 4.24 -36.21 76.21
N GLU A 43 3.03 -35.97 76.72
CA GLU A 43 1.94 -35.33 75.97
C GLU A 43 2.31 -33.90 75.55
N LEU A 44 2.92 -33.11 76.43
CA LEU A 44 3.35 -31.75 76.10
C LEU A 44 4.45 -31.72 75.02
N TYR A 45 5.38 -32.68 75.06
CA TYR A 45 6.40 -32.83 74.01
C TYR A 45 5.77 -33.13 72.65
N ASN A 46 4.83 -34.09 72.60
CA ASN A 46 4.14 -34.44 71.35
C ASN A 46 3.39 -33.25 70.75
N VAL A 47 2.65 -32.49 71.58
CA VAL A 47 1.92 -31.30 71.13
C VAL A 47 2.86 -30.22 70.61
N LEU A 48 4.04 -30.06 71.22
CA LEU A 48 5.01 -29.06 70.80
C LEU A 48 5.69 -29.45 69.47
N GLU A 49 5.98 -30.74 69.28
CA GLU A 49 6.50 -31.28 68.01
C GLU A 49 5.45 -31.16 66.89
N GLU A 50 4.18 -31.45 67.16
CA GLU A 50 3.07 -31.23 66.21
C GLU A 50 2.93 -29.74 65.83
N LEU A 51 3.06 -28.83 66.81
CA LEU A 51 3.02 -27.39 66.55
C LEU A 51 4.20 -26.91 65.72
N GLN A 52 5.41 -27.38 66.00
CA GLN A 52 6.61 -27.07 65.20
C GLN A 52 6.45 -27.57 63.77
N SER A 53 6.00 -28.81 63.59
CA SER A 53 5.75 -29.38 62.26
C SER A 53 4.70 -28.59 61.49
N SER A 54 3.60 -28.19 62.14
CA SER A 54 2.57 -27.36 61.53
C SER A 54 3.07 -25.95 61.18
N GLU A 55 3.94 -25.35 62.01
CA GLU A 55 4.55 -24.05 61.71
C GLU A 55 5.44 -24.13 60.47
N GLU A 56 6.31 -25.14 60.39
CA GLU A 56 7.18 -25.36 59.24
C GLU A 56 6.36 -25.55 57.96
N GLU A 57 5.29 -26.34 58.01
CA GLU A 57 4.38 -26.52 56.87
C GLU A 57 3.73 -25.20 56.45
N LEU A 58 3.23 -24.39 57.40
CA LEU A 58 2.64 -23.09 57.11
C LEU A 58 3.65 -22.11 56.51
N GLN A 59 4.89 -22.11 57.02
CA GLN A 59 5.97 -21.27 56.47
C GLN A 59 6.29 -21.67 55.03
N GLN A 60 6.37 -22.97 54.74
CA GLN A 60 6.57 -23.49 53.38
C GLN A 60 5.42 -23.10 52.45
N GLN A 61 4.16 -23.28 52.89
CA GLN A 61 2.98 -22.90 52.10
C GLN A 61 2.95 -21.39 51.83
N ASN A 62 3.30 -20.56 52.82
CA ASN A 62 3.35 -19.11 52.67
C ASN A 62 4.44 -18.71 51.66
N GLN A 63 5.63 -19.31 51.74
CA GLN A 63 6.71 -19.05 50.79
C GLN A 63 6.34 -19.50 49.36
N ALA A 64 5.68 -20.65 49.22
CA ALA A 64 5.15 -21.12 47.94
C ALA A 64 4.11 -20.13 47.37
N LEU A 65 3.18 -19.66 48.20
CA LEU A 65 2.14 -18.69 47.80
C LEU A 65 2.74 -17.35 47.38
N LEU A 66 3.74 -16.85 48.11
CA LEU A 66 4.47 -15.63 47.75
C LEU A 66 5.18 -15.78 46.42
N SER A 67 5.85 -16.92 46.18
CA SER A 67 6.54 -17.18 44.91
C SER A 67 5.56 -17.30 43.74
N ALA A 68 4.41 -17.95 43.95
CA ALA A 68 3.36 -18.07 42.95
C ALA A 68 2.76 -16.69 42.61
N HIS A 69 2.51 -15.86 43.61
CA HIS A 69 1.99 -14.51 43.42
C HIS A 69 3.00 -13.63 42.66
N GLN A 70 4.29 -13.71 42.99
CA GLN A 70 5.34 -12.98 42.27
C GLN A 70 5.42 -13.42 40.80
N ARG A 71 5.35 -14.73 40.54
CA ARG A 71 5.38 -15.27 39.18
C ARG A 71 4.18 -14.79 38.36
N LEU A 72 2.99 -14.81 38.95
CA LEU A 72 1.77 -14.34 38.31
C LEU A 72 1.84 -12.84 38.00
N GLU A 73 2.38 -12.03 38.92
CA GLU A 73 2.51 -10.60 38.69
C GLU A 73 3.53 -10.27 37.58
N LEU A 74 4.64 -11.01 37.52
CA LEU A 74 5.63 -10.89 36.43
C LEU A 74 5.02 -11.28 35.07
N GLU A 75 4.29 -12.39 35.00
CA GLU A 75 3.59 -12.79 33.77
C GLU A 75 2.53 -11.77 33.37
N ARG A 76 1.76 -11.24 34.34
CA ARG A 76 0.74 -10.20 34.10
C ARG A 76 1.38 -8.93 33.54
N GLN A 77 2.51 -8.50 34.09
CA GLN A 77 3.25 -7.33 33.61
C GLN A 77 3.80 -7.57 32.20
N SER A 78 4.46 -8.71 31.98
CA SER A 78 4.98 -9.07 30.66
C SER A 78 3.88 -9.10 29.59
N TYR A 79 2.71 -9.67 29.92
CA TYR A 79 1.56 -9.64 29.02
C TYR A 79 1.05 -8.23 28.74
N GLN A 80 0.94 -7.37 29.77
CA GLN A 80 0.52 -5.98 29.60
C GLN A 80 1.49 -5.19 28.72
N ASP A 81 2.79 -5.42 28.88
CA ASP A 81 3.81 -4.77 28.07
C ASP A 81 3.69 -5.19 26.61
N LEU A 82 3.61 -6.50 26.33
CA LEU A 82 3.41 -7.01 24.97
C LEU A 82 2.12 -6.49 24.33
N PHE A 83 1.03 -6.46 25.10
CA PHE A 83 -0.25 -5.95 24.63
C PHE A 83 -0.19 -4.45 24.31
N ASN A 84 0.41 -3.64 25.18
CA ASN A 84 0.48 -2.19 25.06
C ASN A 84 1.47 -1.73 23.99
N GLN A 85 2.58 -2.45 23.82
CA GLN A 85 3.64 -2.10 22.86
C GLN A 85 3.38 -2.65 21.45
N ALA A 86 2.30 -3.42 21.25
CA ALA A 86 1.94 -3.89 19.93
C ALA A 86 1.68 -2.71 18.96
N PRO A 87 2.20 -2.76 17.72
CA PRO A 87 2.10 -1.65 16.77
C PRO A 87 0.68 -1.50 16.20
N ASP A 88 -0.02 -2.62 16.04
CA ASP A 88 -1.41 -2.64 15.56
C ASP A 88 -2.38 -2.32 16.72
N GLY A 89 -3.50 -1.70 16.40
CA GLY A 89 -4.55 -1.40 17.37
C GLY A 89 -5.22 -2.69 17.85
N TYR A 90 -5.26 -2.91 19.16
CA TYR A 90 -5.88 -4.08 19.75
C TYR A 90 -6.94 -3.68 20.75
N LEU A 91 -8.14 -4.26 20.62
CA LEU A 91 -9.17 -4.12 21.64
C LEU A 91 -9.87 -5.44 21.95
N VAL A 92 -10.46 -5.47 23.14
CA VAL A 92 -11.36 -6.54 23.57
C VAL A 92 -12.71 -5.92 23.87
N THR A 93 -13.79 -6.48 23.33
CA THR A 93 -15.16 -6.08 23.66
C THR A 93 -15.97 -7.25 24.19
N ASP A 94 -17.11 -6.96 24.82
CA ASP A 94 -18.19 -7.95 24.91
C ASP A 94 -18.91 -8.15 23.56
N ILE A 95 -19.88 -9.06 23.57
CA ILE A 95 -20.76 -9.36 22.42
C ILE A 95 -21.59 -8.18 21.94
N HIS A 96 -21.75 -7.12 22.74
CA HIS A 96 -22.49 -5.92 22.38
C HIS A 96 -21.57 -4.80 21.88
N GLY A 97 -20.27 -5.08 21.74
CA GLY A 97 -19.28 -4.12 21.27
C GLY A 97 -18.83 -3.11 22.34
N LYS A 98 -19.09 -3.36 23.63
CA LYS A 98 -18.58 -2.53 24.72
C LYS A 98 -17.11 -2.86 25.01
N ILE A 99 -16.25 -1.84 24.98
CA ILE A 99 -14.81 -1.99 25.16
C ILE A 99 -14.50 -2.42 26.60
N ARG A 100 -13.73 -3.49 26.76
CA ARG A 100 -13.23 -4.02 28.03
C ARG A 100 -11.75 -3.77 28.21
N ALA A 101 -10.98 -3.86 27.13
CA ALA A 101 -9.55 -3.57 27.10
C ALA A 101 -9.16 -2.92 25.77
N ALA A 102 -8.15 -2.07 25.79
CA ALA A 102 -7.62 -1.36 24.64
C ALA A 102 -6.13 -1.12 24.85
N ASN A 103 -5.31 -1.41 23.84
CA ASN A 103 -3.87 -1.14 23.90
C ASN A 103 -3.53 0.34 23.62
N LEU A 104 -2.25 0.69 23.75
CA LEU A 104 -1.81 2.07 23.50
C LEU A 104 -1.94 2.46 22.01
N ALA A 105 -1.73 1.52 21.08
CA ALA A 105 -1.87 1.79 19.66
C ALA A 105 -3.30 2.20 19.28
N ILE A 106 -4.32 1.45 19.71
CA ILE A 106 -5.72 1.83 19.42
C ILE A 106 -6.12 3.13 20.13
N ALA A 107 -5.58 3.38 21.33
CA ALA A 107 -5.79 4.63 22.05
C ALA A 107 -5.21 5.84 21.29
N ALA A 108 -4.03 5.68 20.71
CA ALA A 108 -3.41 6.69 19.85
C ALA A 108 -4.22 6.89 18.57
N MET A 109 -4.61 5.79 17.88
CA MET A 109 -5.46 5.81 16.69
C MET A 109 -6.79 6.54 16.91
N LEU A 110 -7.46 6.30 18.05
CA LEU A 110 -8.74 6.92 18.39
C LEU A 110 -8.60 8.31 19.02
N ASN A 111 -7.37 8.76 19.31
CA ASN A 111 -7.06 9.99 20.03
C ASN A 111 -7.79 10.09 21.41
N VAL A 112 -7.81 8.99 22.15
CA VAL A 112 -8.46 8.88 23.47
C VAL A 112 -7.61 8.02 24.38
N SER A 113 -7.31 8.51 25.59
CA SER A 113 -6.58 7.73 26.60
C SER A 113 -7.31 6.42 26.94
N PRO A 114 -6.60 5.29 27.15
CA PRO A 114 -7.20 3.97 27.39
C PRO A 114 -8.27 3.96 28.49
N GLN A 115 -8.05 4.72 29.58
CA GLN A 115 -8.98 4.82 30.71
C GLN A 115 -10.37 5.35 30.33
N PHE A 116 -10.47 6.14 29.25
CA PHE A 116 -11.73 6.67 28.75
C PHE A 116 -12.33 5.80 27.65
N LEU A 117 -11.60 4.83 27.11
CA LEU A 117 -12.11 3.87 26.13
C LEU A 117 -12.88 2.74 26.82
N ILE A 118 -12.37 2.27 27.97
CA ILE A 118 -12.99 1.18 28.73
C ILE A 118 -14.43 1.57 29.10
N GLY A 119 -15.35 0.65 28.83
CA GLY A 119 -16.78 0.78 29.09
C GLY A 119 -17.58 1.52 28.00
N LYS A 120 -16.93 2.12 27.00
CA LYS A 120 -17.63 2.77 25.89
C LYS A 120 -17.95 1.77 24.76
N PRO A 121 -19.09 1.92 24.07
CA PRO A 121 -19.37 1.19 22.84
C PRO A 121 -18.39 1.58 21.72
N LEU A 122 -17.82 0.59 21.03
CA LEU A 122 -16.90 0.80 19.90
C LEU A 122 -17.54 1.61 18.77
N VAL A 123 -18.84 1.42 18.52
CA VAL A 123 -19.62 2.08 17.45
C VAL A 123 -19.56 3.62 17.49
N ILE A 124 -19.26 4.22 18.65
CA ILE A 124 -19.09 5.67 18.78
C ILE A 124 -17.93 6.18 17.92
N PHE A 125 -16.90 5.35 17.76
CA PHE A 125 -15.70 5.64 16.97
C PHE A 125 -15.81 5.17 15.51
N ILE A 126 -16.98 4.70 15.09
CA ILE A 126 -17.22 4.24 13.70
C ILE A 126 -18.01 5.33 12.97
N ALA A 127 -17.61 5.59 11.72
CA ALA A 127 -18.26 6.54 10.84
C ALA A 127 -19.74 6.17 10.63
N GLN A 128 -20.62 7.17 10.60
CA GLN A 128 -22.08 6.95 10.67
C GLN A 128 -22.63 6.14 9.49
N ASP A 129 -22.04 6.30 8.31
CA ASP A 129 -22.34 5.61 7.07
C ASP A 129 -22.11 4.09 7.14
N THR A 130 -21.15 3.63 7.94
CA THR A 130 -20.78 2.21 8.05
C THR A 130 -21.38 1.50 9.27
N ARG A 131 -22.11 2.21 10.14
CA ARG A 131 -22.74 1.63 11.35
C ARG A 131 -23.75 0.50 11.07
N PRO A 132 -24.62 0.57 10.05
CA PRO A 132 -25.55 -0.53 9.78
C PRO A 132 -24.81 -1.84 9.45
N THR A 133 -23.78 -1.74 8.61
CA THR A 133 -22.91 -2.87 8.26
C THR A 133 -22.16 -3.39 9.49
N PHE A 134 -21.74 -2.50 10.39
CA PHE A 134 -21.13 -2.88 11.66
C PHE A 134 -22.02 -3.78 12.52
N TYR A 135 -23.28 -3.41 12.72
CA TYR A 135 -24.21 -4.24 13.51
C TYR A 135 -24.49 -5.58 12.84
N LEU A 136 -24.64 -5.61 11.50
CA LEU A 136 -24.86 -6.86 10.76
C LEU A 136 -23.70 -7.85 10.95
N GLU A 137 -22.46 -7.38 10.86
CA GLU A 137 -21.28 -8.22 11.04
C GLU A 137 -21.06 -8.61 12.51
N LEU A 138 -21.41 -7.72 13.46
CA LEU A 138 -21.40 -8.04 14.89
C LEU A 138 -22.36 -9.20 15.23
N ASP A 139 -23.56 -9.21 14.63
CA ASP A 139 -24.53 -10.30 14.79
C ASP A 139 -24.03 -11.60 14.14
N ARG A 140 -23.37 -11.51 12.98
CA ARG A 140 -22.75 -12.66 12.31
C ARG A 140 -21.64 -13.31 13.15
N LEU A 141 -20.88 -12.54 13.92
CA LEU A 141 -19.85 -13.05 14.83
C LEU A 141 -20.41 -13.97 15.94
N GLN A 142 -21.72 -13.98 16.19
CA GLN A 142 -22.31 -14.96 17.10
C GLN A 142 -22.35 -16.37 16.49
N GLN A 143 -22.43 -16.45 15.16
CA GLN A 143 -22.52 -17.70 14.41
C GLN A 143 -21.17 -18.15 13.86
N ILE A 144 -20.27 -17.20 13.56
CA ILE A 144 -18.96 -17.44 12.95
C ILE A 144 -17.86 -17.13 13.97
N SER A 145 -16.81 -17.94 14.04
CA SER A 145 -15.74 -17.79 15.04
C SER A 145 -14.75 -16.66 14.74
N ARG A 146 -14.70 -16.18 13.49
CA ARG A 146 -13.72 -15.18 13.05
C ARG A 146 -14.18 -14.44 11.78
N ILE A 147 -13.88 -13.15 11.71
CA ILE A 147 -13.93 -12.33 10.50
C ILE A 147 -12.51 -11.77 10.24
N GLN A 148 -12.08 -11.77 8.99
CA GLN A 148 -10.79 -11.23 8.54
C GLN A 148 -11.00 -10.16 7.47
N ASP A 149 -10.01 -9.26 7.35
CA ASP A 149 -9.95 -8.22 6.32
C ASP A 149 -11.22 -7.35 6.18
N TRP A 150 -11.93 -7.16 7.28
CA TRP A 150 -13.13 -6.35 7.29
C TRP A 150 -12.76 -4.87 7.30
N GLN A 151 -13.11 -4.16 6.24
CA GLN A 151 -12.82 -2.74 6.11
C GLN A 151 -13.91 -1.90 6.79
N LEU A 152 -13.47 -0.99 7.65
CA LEU A 152 -14.31 0.02 8.28
C LEU A 152 -13.62 1.37 8.31
N ARG A 153 -14.40 2.43 8.47
CA ARG A 153 -13.91 3.77 8.66
C ARG A 153 -14.06 4.20 10.11
N LEU A 154 -12.94 4.48 10.78
CA LEU A 154 -12.92 5.00 12.14
C LEU A 154 -12.94 6.53 12.14
N CYS A 155 -13.58 7.09 13.15
CA CYS A 155 -13.66 8.51 13.45
C CYS A 155 -13.00 8.78 14.81
N PRO A 156 -11.72 9.19 14.84
CA PRO A 156 -11.04 9.55 16.07
C PRO A 156 -11.67 10.77 16.74
N ARG A 157 -11.43 10.92 18.04
CA ARG A 157 -11.88 12.11 18.77
C ARG A 157 -11.14 13.34 18.23
N ARG A 158 -11.88 14.26 17.61
CA ARG A 158 -11.34 15.49 16.98
C ARG A 158 -10.29 15.21 15.90
N GLY A 159 -10.37 14.05 15.23
CA GLY A 159 -9.46 13.68 14.14
C GLY A 159 -10.18 13.54 12.80
N VAL A 160 -9.41 13.29 11.75
CA VAL A 160 -9.92 12.97 10.42
C VAL A 160 -10.31 11.49 10.38
N PRO A 161 -11.45 11.13 9.76
CA PRO A 161 -11.79 9.72 9.57
C PRO A 161 -10.77 9.01 8.70
N PHE A 162 -10.48 7.75 9.00
CA PHE A 162 -9.53 6.94 8.24
C PHE A 162 -9.95 5.48 8.13
N ASP A 163 -9.43 4.80 7.12
CA ASP A 163 -9.80 3.43 6.78
C ASP A 163 -8.89 2.42 7.50
N VAL A 164 -9.53 1.47 8.18
CA VAL A 164 -8.87 0.37 8.90
C VAL A 164 -9.30 -0.98 8.35
N SER A 165 -8.36 -1.91 8.33
CA SER A 165 -8.65 -3.33 8.20
C SER A 165 -8.79 -3.95 9.58
N ILE A 166 -9.88 -4.68 9.79
CA ILE A 166 -10.26 -5.27 11.06
C ILE A 166 -10.27 -6.79 10.94
N THR A 167 -9.63 -7.44 11.90
CA THR A 167 -9.81 -8.87 12.16
C THR A 167 -10.45 -9.04 13.52
N VAL A 168 -11.57 -9.76 13.58
CA VAL A 168 -12.29 -10.04 14.83
C VAL A 168 -12.31 -11.53 15.08
N THR A 169 -11.94 -11.94 16.30
CA THR A 169 -11.96 -13.34 16.71
C THR A 169 -12.78 -13.50 17.97
N VAL A 170 -13.67 -14.49 17.99
CA VAL A 170 -14.51 -14.81 19.13
C VAL A 170 -13.74 -15.71 20.09
N VAL A 171 -13.59 -15.28 21.35
CA VAL A 171 -12.96 -16.06 22.41
C VAL A 171 -13.97 -16.36 23.50
N ARG A 172 -14.19 -17.65 23.75
CA ARG A 172 -15.10 -18.13 24.79
C ARG A 172 -14.28 -18.43 26.03
N ASN A 173 -14.52 -17.69 27.11
CA ASN A 173 -13.82 -17.92 28.36
C ASN A 173 -14.58 -18.98 29.19
N PRO A 174 -14.02 -20.20 29.37
CA PRO A 174 -14.71 -21.25 30.11
C PRO A 174 -14.90 -20.92 31.60
N ALA A 175 -14.07 -20.06 32.19
CA ALA A 175 -14.14 -19.70 33.60
C ALA A 175 -15.24 -18.67 33.91
N HIS A 176 -15.55 -17.78 32.96
CA HIS A 176 -16.50 -16.68 33.16
C HIS A 176 -17.83 -16.84 32.42
N GLN A 177 -18.01 -17.91 31.63
CA GLN A 177 -19.15 -18.11 30.72
C GLN A 177 -19.41 -16.90 29.78
N GLN A 178 -18.43 -16.02 29.61
CA GLN A 178 -18.54 -14.82 28.80
C GLN A 178 -17.81 -15.01 27.47
N ILE A 179 -18.44 -14.47 26.43
CA ILE A 179 -17.88 -14.40 25.08
C ILE A 179 -17.24 -13.02 24.94
N ASP A 180 -15.94 -13.01 24.71
CA ASP A 180 -15.18 -11.81 24.39
C ASP A 180 -14.88 -11.79 22.89
N LEU A 181 -14.95 -10.60 22.29
CA LEU A 181 -14.51 -10.36 20.92
C LEU A 181 -13.15 -9.69 20.98
N ARG A 182 -12.16 -10.30 20.31
CA ARG A 182 -10.81 -9.76 20.19
C ARG A 182 -10.64 -9.13 18.81
N TRP A 183 -10.30 -7.86 18.78
CA TRP A 183 -10.22 -7.05 17.59
C TRP A 183 -8.77 -6.65 17.35
N LEU A 184 -8.32 -6.85 16.13
CA LEU A 184 -7.07 -6.32 15.59
C LEU A 184 -7.42 -5.31 14.50
N LEU A 185 -6.96 -4.08 14.66
CA LEU A 185 -7.19 -2.97 13.73
C LEU A 185 -5.85 -2.51 13.20
N ARG A 186 -5.73 -2.57 11.88
CA ARG A 186 -4.57 -2.07 11.17
C ARG A 186 -4.98 -0.86 10.35
N ASP A 187 -4.27 0.23 10.54
CA ASP A 187 -4.41 1.40 9.68
C ASP A 187 -3.95 1.02 8.26
N THR A 188 -4.83 1.27 7.28
CA THR A 188 -4.56 0.94 5.87
C THR A 188 -4.26 2.17 5.02
N THR A 189 -4.25 3.37 5.62
CA THR A 189 -4.05 4.63 4.90
C THR A 189 -2.72 4.65 4.13
N GLU A 190 -1.61 4.29 4.77
CA GLU A 190 -0.30 4.24 4.12
C GLU A 190 -0.29 3.27 2.93
N ARG A 191 -0.86 2.07 3.12
CA ARG A 191 -0.94 1.05 2.06
C ARG A 191 -1.80 1.53 0.89
N GLN A 192 -2.93 2.17 1.17
CA GLN A 192 -3.81 2.74 0.14
C GLN A 192 -3.11 3.88 -0.61
N GLN A 193 -2.38 4.75 0.09
CA GLN A 193 -1.60 5.84 -0.52
C GLN A 193 -0.52 5.30 -1.46
N VAL A 194 0.24 4.29 -1.01
CA VAL A 194 1.26 3.64 -1.86
C VAL A 194 0.61 3.02 -3.09
N ASN A 195 -0.50 2.30 -2.94
CA ASN A 195 -1.21 1.71 -4.07
C ASN A 195 -1.71 2.77 -5.08
N LEU A 196 -2.30 3.87 -4.59
CA LEU A 196 -2.74 4.97 -5.45
C LEU A 196 -1.58 5.63 -6.20
N ILE A 197 -0.44 5.81 -5.54
CA ILE A 197 0.77 6.34 -6.18
C ILE A 197 1.27 5.38 -7.26
N LEU A 198 1.29 4.07 -6.98
CA LEU A 198 1.68 3.05 -7.95
C LEU A 198 0.76 3.02 -9.16
N GLU A 199 -0.56 3.07 -8.95
CA GLU A 199 -1.55 3.11 -10.02
C GLU A 199 -1.36 4.35 -10.91
N ARG A 200 -1.16 5.52 -10.28
CA ARG A 200 -0.88 6.77 -11.02
C ARG A 200 0.42 6.69 -11.80
N LEU A 201 1.48 6.17 -11.20
CA LEU A 201 2.77 6.04 -11.86
C LEU A 201 2.72 5.04 -13.01
N ASN A 202 1.98 3.94 -12.84
CA ASN A 202 1.81 2.94 -13.89
C ASN A 202 1.03 3.51 -15.08
N ALA A 203 -0.04 4.26 -14.83
CA ALA A 203 -0.80 4.95 -15.89
C ALA A 203 0.08 5.96 -16.66
N GLU A 204 0.93 6.70 -15.96
CA GLU A 204 1.89 7.63 -16.57
C GLU A 204 2.94 6.89 -17.41
N LEU A 205 3.50 5.80 -16.90
CA LEU A 205 4.46 4.98 -17.64
C LEU A 205 3.83 4.35 -18.88
N GLU A 206 2.60 3.85 -18.79
CA GLU A 206 1.86 3.30 -19.92
C GLU A 206 1.62 4.36 -21.01
N HIS A 207 1.27 5.59 -20.61
CA HIS A 207 1.13 6.71 -21.54
C HIS A 207 2.46 7.01 -22.24
N GLN A 208 3.56 7.14 -21.50
CA GLN A 208 4.88 7.41 -22.06
C GLN A 208 5.38 6.30 -22.98
N VAL A 209 5.14 5.03 -22.62
CA VAL A 209 5.47 3.88 -23.47
C VAL A 209 4.70 3.98 -24.77
N LYS A 210 3.39 4.22 -24.72
CA LYS A 210 2.55 4.33 -25.92
C LYS A 210 3.01 5.47 -26.83
N GLU A 211 3.32 6.63 -26.26
CA GLU A 211 3.82 7.79 -27.02
C GLU A 211 5.16 7.50 -27.70
N ARG A 212 6.13 6.93 -26.97
CA ARG A 212 7.44 6.56 -27.53
C ARG A 212 7.33 5.46 -28.57
N THR A 213 6.48 4.45 -28.36
CA THR A 213 6.24 3.40 -29.35
C THR A 213 5.63 3.98 -30.61
N PHE A 214 4.71 4.92 -30.49
CA PHE A 214 4.13 5.61 -31.65
C PHE A 214 5.20 6.42 -32.41
N GLN A 215 6.03 7.19 -31.71
CA GLN A 215 7.12 7.95 -32.31
C GLN A 215 8.13 7.04 -33.03
N LEU A 216 8.56 5.95 -32.40
CA LEU A 216 9.45 4.98 -33.02
C LEU A 216 8.83 4.31 -34.25
N GLN A 217 7.54 3.98 -34.20
CA GLN A 217 6.84 3.42 -35.34
C GLN A 217 6.77 4.42 -36.51
N GLN A 218 6.51 5.70 -36.23
CA GLN A 218 6.56 6.75 -37.24
C GLN A 218 7.96 6.89 -37.85
N MET A 219 9.01 6.90 -37.02
CA MET A 219 10.40 6.97 -37.49
C MET A 219 10.77 5.77 -38.39
N LEU A 220 10.40 4.55 -37.99
CA LEU A 220 10.65 3.35 -38.78
C LEU A 220 9.89 3.36 -40.11
N ASN A 221 8.63 3.81 -40.11
CA ASN A 221 7.84 3.97 -41.33
C ASN A 221 8.47 5.00 -42.27
N PHE A 222 8.99 6.10 -41.73
CA PHE A 222 9.68 7.14 -42.48
C PHE A 222 10.98 6.63 -43.11
N GLU A 223 11.82 5.93 -42.33
CA GLU A 223 13.06 5.33 -42.82
C GLU A 223 12.80 4.32 -43.94
N ALA A 224 11.81 3.43 -43.76
CA ALA A 224 11.40 2.47 -44.79
C ALA A 224 10.90 3.17 -46.06
N GLY A 225 10.19 4.29 -45.90
CA GLY A 225 9.74 5.16 -46.98
C GLY A 225 10.88 5.72 -47.82
N LEU A 226 11.83 6.39 -47.16
CA LEU A 226 13.00 6.95 -47.83
C LEU A 226 13.82 5.88 -48.56
N LYS A 227 13.96 4.70 -47.96
CA LYS A 227 14.65 3.58 -48.59
C LYS A 227 13.96 3.15 -49.89
N ARG A 228 12.63 3.00 -49.89
CA ARG A 228 11.87 2.65 -51.11
C ARG A 228 12.03 3.69 -52.21
N ILE A 229 11.99 4.99 -51.87
CA ILE A 229 12.22 6.06 -52.83
C ILE A 229 13.63 5.94 -53.41
N THR A 230 14.63 5.76 -52.55
CA THR A 230 16.05 5.64 -52.96
C THR A 230 16.26 4.44 -53.89
N ASP A 231 15.68 3.28 -53.57
CA ASP A 231 15.78 2.08 -54.41
C ASP A 231 15.11 2.31 -55.78
N LYS A 232 13.91 2.92 -55.81
CA LYS A 232 13.21 3.25 -57.07
C LYS A 232 13.95 4.29 -57.93
N VAL A 233 14.59 5.29 -57.31
CA VAL A 233 15.44 6.28 -57.99
C VAL A 233 16.69 5.60 -58.57
N ARG A 234 17.26 4.63 -57.86
CA ARG A 234 18.45 3.91 -58.31
C ARG A 234 18.17 2.96 -59.47
N ASP A 235 17.03 2.27 -59.44
CA ASP A 235 16.71 1.18 -60.36
C ASP A 235 16.05 1.65 -61.68
N SER A 236 15.71 2.94 -61.78
CA SER A 236 15.11 3.54 -62.98
C SER A 236 15.92 4.75 -63.47
N LEU A 237 16.03 4.91 -64.78
CA LEU A 237 16.56 6.11 -65.43
C LEU A 237 15.44 6.97 -66.06
N ASP A 238 14.18 6.54 -65.94
CA ASP A 238 13.02 7.30 -66.44
C ASP A 238 12.61 8.36 -65.41
N GLU A 239 12.89 9.62 -65.74
CA GLU A 239 12.58 10.79 -64.92
C GLU A 239 11.09 10.87 -64.55
N ASN A 240 10.18 10.51 -65.45
CA ASN A 240 8.74 10.59 -65.17
C ASN A 240 8.33 9.53 -64.14
N TYR A 241 8.84 8.30 -64.30
CA TYR A 241 8.59 7.21 -63.36
C TYR A 241 9.17 7.51 -61.97
N ILE A 242 10.37 8.09 -61.92
CA ILE A 242 11.03 8.48 -60.67
C ILE A 242 10.22 9.55 -59.94
N LEU A 243 9.83 10.62 -60.63
CA LEU A 243 9.07 11.71 -60.03
C LEU A 243 7.69 11.26 -59.55
N GLN A 244 6.97 10.47 -60.35
CA GLN A 244 5.67 9.91 -59.96
C GLN A 244 5.80 9.01 -58.73
N SER A 245 6.79 8.12 -58.72
CA SER A 245 7.05 7.22 -57.59
C SER A 245 7.44 7.97 -56.31
N ALA A 246 8.28 9.00 -56.43
CA ALA A 246 8.72 9.81 -55.30
C ALA A 246 7.55 10.58 -54.69
N VAL A 247 6.73 11.24 -55.51
CA VAL A 247 5.55 12.00 -55.05
C VAL A 247 4.53 11.07 -54.38
N GLN A 248 4.27 9.89 -54.94
CA GLN A 248 3.37 8.91 -54.34
C GLN A 248 3.90 8.40 -52.99
N GLU A 249 5.15 7.92 -52.93
CA GLU A 249 5.73 7.39 -51.69
C GLU A 249 5.85 8.48 -50.61
N LEU A 250 6.23 9.71 -50.98
CA LEU A 250 6.27 10.84 -50.03
C LEU A 250 4.88 11.17 -49.48
N THR A 251 3.84 11.13 -50.31
CA THR A 251 2.46 11.34 -49.86
C THR A 251 2.08 10.32 -48.79
N LEU A 252 2.35 9.03 -49.06
CA LEU A 252 2.02 7.93 -48.16
C LEU A 252 2.86 7.95 -46.88
N VAL A 253 4.16 8.23 -46.98
CA VAL A 253 5.10 8.22 -45.87
C VAL A 253 4.89 9.41 -44.92
N LEU A 254 4.58 10.58 -45.47
CA LEU A 254 4.28 11.77 -44.69
C LEU A 254 2.82 11.80 -44.19
N GLY A 255 1.97 10.87 -44.66
CA GLY A 255 0.56 10.82 -44.29
C GLY A 255 -0.22 12.07 -44.71
N ILE A 256 0.23 12.75 -45.77
CA ILE A 256 -0.38 13.98 -46.28
C ILE A 256 -1.43 13.63 -47.33
N ILE A 257 -2.44 14.49 -47.45
CA ILE A 257 -3.56 14.26 -48.38
C ILE A 257 -3.09 14.37 -49.84
N CYS A 258 -2.14 15.26 -50.12
CA CYS A 258 -1.68 15.53 -51.47
C CYS A 258 -0.22 15.96 -51.47
N CYS A 259 0.54 15.48 -52.45
CA CYS A 259 1.88 15.98 -52.77
C CYS A 259 1.97 16.19 -54.28
N ASP A 260 2.76 17.18 -54.69
CA ASP A 260 3.00 17.47 -56.08
C ASP A 260 4.47 17.78 -56.36
N THR A 261 4.87 17.63 -57.62
CA THR A 261 6.20 18.02 -58.08
C THR A 261 6.04 18.96 -59.26
N ALA A 262 6.80 20.05 -59.26
CA ALA A 262 6.70 21.08 -60.29
C ALA A 262 8.04 21.32 -60.98
N ALA A 263 7.99 21.62 -62.27
CA ALA A 263 9.13 22.10 -63.03
C ALA A 263 9.11 23.64 -63.07
N TYR A 264 10.27 24.24 -62.88
CA TYR A 264 10.43 25.69 -62.78
C TYR A 264 11.13 26.21 -64.03
N ASP A 265 10.52 27.18 -64.70
CA ASP A 265 11.15 27.95 -65.76
C ASP A 265 11.51 29.34 -65.21
N LEU A 266 12.80 29.52 -64.88
CA LEU A 266 13.32 30.79 -64.35
C LEU A 266 13.30 31.91 -65.40
N GLY A 267 13.39 31.59 -66.69
CA GLY A 267 13.37 32.58 -67.78
C GLY A 267 11.96 33.14 -67.99
N ALA A 268 10.96 32.28 -67.91
CA ALA A 268 9.55 32.67 -67.98
C ALA A 268 8.96 33.10 -66.62
N GLY A 269 9.64 32.80 -65.50
CA GLY A 269 9.14 33.06 -64.14
C GLY A 269 7.90 32.23 -63.80
N THR A 270 7.77 31.01 -64.32
CA THR A 270 6.59 30.15 -64.14
C THR A 270 6.94 28.79 -63.54
N SER A 271 6.01 28.23 -62.77
CA SER A 271 6.09 26.87 -62.22
C SER A 271 4.96 26.03 -62.82
N THR A 272 5.29 24.84 -63.33
CA THR A 272 4.31 23.91 -63.93
C THR A 272 4.25 22.64 -63.11
N VAL A 273 3.08 22.30 -62.58
CA VAL A 273 2.87 21.04 -61.84
C VAL A 273 3.03 19.86 -62.82
N ARG A 274 4.04 19.02 -62.60
CA ARG A 274 4.36 17.86 -63.44
C ARG A 274 3.58 16.63 -63.03
N TYR A 275 3.54 16.33 -61.74
CA TYR A 275 2.77 15.24 -61.16
C TYR A 275 2.16 15.68 -59.84
N GLN A 276 0.98 15.14 -59.56
CA GLN A 276 0.30 15.29 -58.28
C GLN A 276 -0.24 13.92 -57.89
N TYR A 277 0.01 13.52 -56.64
CA TYR A 277 -0.63 12.36 -56.04
C TYR A 277 -1.53 12.84 -54.91
N THR A 278 -2.78 12.39 -54.92
CA THR A 278 -3.73 12.64 -53.84
C THR A 278 -4.07 11.29 -53.22
N ALA A 279 -3.73 11.12 -51.96
CA ALA A 279 -4.01 9.89 -51.23
C ALA A 279 -5.52 9.72 -51.10
N THR A 280 -6.00 8.51 -51.41
CA THR A 280 -7.41 8.17 -51.24
C THR A 280 -7.68 7.67 -49.82
N ALA A 281 -8.94 7.61 -49.40
CA ALA A 281 -9.30 7.08 -48.07
C ALA A 281 -8.91 5.60 -47.87
N GLU A 282 -8.55 4.88 -48.93
CA GLU A 282 -8.03 3.51 -48.87
C GLU A 282 -6.51 3.48 -48.57
N ASP A 283 -5.80 4.58 -48.83
CA ASP A 283 -4.35 4.72 -48.65
C ASP A 283 -3.96 5.34 -47.29
N LEU A 284 -4.89 6.05 -46.64
CA LEU A 284 -4.73 6.69 -45.33
C LEU A 284 -5.60 5.98 -44.28
N VAL A 285 -5.07 5.78 -43.07
CA VAL A 285 -5.80 5.21 -41.92
C VAL A 285 -7.16 5.93 -41.74
N PRO A 286 -8.28 5.23 -41.49
CA PRO A 286 -9.61 5.73 -41.84
C PRO A 286 -10.18 6.64 -40.76
N GLU A 287 -10.05 7.97 -40.90
CA GLU A 287 -10.94 8.88 -40.18
C GLU A 287 -11.14 10.29 -40.76
N GLU A 288 -10.59 10.63 -41.93
CA GLU A 288 -10.79 11.96 -42.51
C GLU A 288 -11.41 11.96 -43.92
N VAL A 289 -12.39 12.84 -44.06
CA VAL A 289 -13.30 13.08 -45.18
C VAL A 289 -12.56 13.14 -46.52
N ALA A 290 -13.01 12.33 -47.49
CA ALA A 290 -12.51 12.39 -48.87
C ALA A 290 -12.71 13.80 -49.47
N PRO A 291 -11.63 14.54 -49.82
CA PRO A 291 -11.77 15.77 -50.56
C PRO A 291 -12.06 15.49 -52.03
N SER A 292 -12.94 16.29 -52.62
CA SER A 292 -13.20 16.34 -54.06
C SER A 292 -11.88 16.45 -54.84
N SER A 293 -11.65 15.53 -55.77
CA SER A 293 -10.45 15.40 -56.60
C SER A 293 -10.22 16.63 -57.49
N PHE A 294 -9.52 17.63 -56.97
CA PHE A 294 -8.96 18.72 -57.77
C PHE A 294 -7.54 18.31 -58.21
N SER A 295 -7.37 18.02 -59.49
CA SER A 295 -6.04 17.81 -60.08
C SER A 295 -5.50 19.14 -60.59
N ALA A 296 -4.38 19.58 -60.04
CA ALA A 296 -3.60 20.71 -60.52
C ALA A 296 -2.53 20.29 -61.53
N GLN A 297 -2.50 19.03 -61.96
CA GLN A 297 -1.49 18.54 -62.90
C GLN A 297 -1.56 19.30 -64.23
N GLY A 298 -0.41 19.81 -64.69
CA GLY A 298 -0.30 20.64 -65.88
C GLY A 298 -0.67 22.11 -65.68
N GLN A 299 -1.09 22.54 -64.48
CA GLN A 299 -1.33 23.95 -64.20
C GLN A 299 0.00 24.72 -64.15
N ILE A 300 -0.02 25.90 -64.78
CA ILE A 300 1.09 26.84 -64.81
C ILE A 300 0.76 27.99 -63.88
N VAL A 301 1.60 28.21 -62.87
CA VAL A 301 1.44 29.25 -61.87
C VAL A 301 2.60 30.24 -61.97
N PRO A 302 2.35 31.57 -62.02
CA PRO A 302 3.42 32.56 -61.97
C PRO A 302 4.17 32.47 -60.63
N MET A 303 5.50 32.50 -60.66
CA MET A 303 6.30 32.37 -59.43
C MET A 303 6.13 33.54 -58.45
N SER A 304 5.58 34.67 -58.91
CA SER A 304 5.16 35.80 -58.08
C SER A 304 4.02 35.45 -57.11
N THR A 305 3.32 34.33 -57.34
CA THR A 305 2.21 33.85 -56.50
C THR A 305 2.71 33.18 -55.22
N PHE A 306 3.97 32.73 -55.19
CA PHE A 306 4.57 32.09 -54.01
C PHE A 306 5.08 33.15 -53.02
N SER A 307 5.05 32.82 -51.71
CA SER A 307 5.52 33.76 -50.69
C SER A 307 7.03 34.01 -50.78
N GLU A 308 7.48 35.14 -50.24
CA GLU A 308 8.87 35.64 -50.36
C GLU A 308 9.92 34.62 -49.89
N GLY A 309 9.60 33.81 -48.86
CA GLY A 309 10.47 32.72 -48.39
C GLY A 309 10.68 31.59 -49.42
N TYR A 310 9.70 31.30 -50.28
CA TYR A 310 9.85 30.32 -51.37
C TYR A 310 10.74 30.86 -52.48
N GLN A 311 10.65 32.16 -52.79
CA GLN A 311 11.47 32.77 -53.84
C GLN A 311 12.96 32.76 -53.49
N GLN A 312 13.31 32.89 -52.20
CA GLN A 312 14.68 32.80 -51.72
C GLN A 312 15.27 31.39 -51.86
N LEU A 313 14.50 30.33 -51.60
CA LEU A 313 14.95 28.93 -51.75
C LEU A 313 15.19 28.55 -53.23
N LEU A 314 14.36 29.07 -54.15
CA LEU A 314 14.49 28.84 -55.59
C LEU A 314 15.74 29.50 -56.17
N GLN A 315 16.23 30.61 -55.59
CA GLN A 315 17.47 31.26 -56.04
C GLN A 315 18.75 30.50 -55.65
N ILE A 316 18.68 29.58 -54.68
CA ILE A 316 19.85 28.83 -54.17
C ILE A 316 20.11 27.56 -54.99
N SER A 317 19.10 27.02 -55.69
CA SER A 317 19.17 25.76 -56.44
C SER A 317 19.36 26.01 -57.94
N ILE A 318 20.62 26.02 -58.41
CA ILE A 318 20.97 26.47 -59.77
C ILE A 318 20.56 25.49 -60.89
N SER A 319 20.10 24.27 -60.58
CA SER A 319 19.58 23.33 -61.58
C SER A 319 18.93 22.12 -60.93
N SER A 320 17.67 22.18 -60.45
CA SER A 320 16.95 20.97 -60.01
C SER A 320 15.44 21.16 -59.91
N THR A 321 14.69 20.09 -60.23
CA THR A 321 13.26 19.91 -59.92
C THR A 321 13.04 20.02 -58.40
N VAL A 322 12.06 20.81 -57.97
CA VAL A 322 11.71 20.96 -56.54
C VAL A 322 10.35 20.32 -56.30
N ILE A 323 10.31 19.38 -55.34
CA ILE A 323 9.07 18.74 -54.89
C ILE A 323 8.37 19.66 -53.88
N LEU A 324 7.10 19.97 -54.11
CA LEU A 324 6.29 20.84 -53.26
C LEU A 324 5.30 19.97 -52.46
N ILE A 325 5.31 20.15 -51.14
CA ILE A 325 4.32 19.53 -50.25
C ILE A 325 3.25 20.59 -49.95
N THR A 326 2.08 20.43 -50.53
CA THR A 326 0.93 21.31 -50.31
C THR A 326 0.24 20.93 -48.98
N GLY A 327 0.65 21.54 -47.86
CA GLY A 327 -0.06 21.33 -46.58
C GLY A 327 0.64 21.80 -45.30
N MET A 328 1.90 21.47 -45.08
CA MET A 328 2.77 22.00 -44.00
C MET A 328 4.16 21.38 -44.16
N LEU A 329 5.22 22.18 -44.04
CA LEU A 329 6.65 21.85 -44.25
C LEU A 329 7.08 21.48 -45.69
N ILE A 330 8.01 22.28 -46.23
CA ILE A 330 8.71 22.01 -47.49
C ILE A 330 9.92 21.12 -47.18
N LEU A 331 9.89 19.86 -47.62
CA LEU A 331 11.09 19.05 -47.76
C LEU A 331 11.63 19.30 -49.17
N ALA A 332 12.56 20.25 -49.30
CA ALA A 332 13.29 20.47 -50.53
C ALA A 332 14.28 19.30 -50.72
N ILE A 333 13.80 18.16 -51.22
CA ILE A 333 14.68 17.09 -51.65
C ILE A 333 15.29 17.56 -52.97
N SER A 334 16.46 18.18 -52.92
CA SER A 334 17.33 18.29 -54.09
C SER A 334 17.73 16.88 -54.48
N ILE A 335 17.05 16.29 -55.46
CA ILE A 335 17.57 15.13 -56.17
C ILE A 335 18.54 15.72 -57.20
N PRO A 336 19.88 15.62 -57.01
CA PRO A 336 20.79 15.99 -58.06
C PRO A 336 20.62 14.97 -59.19
N ILE A 337 19.82 15.32 -60.19
CA ILE A 337 19.84 14.62 -61.47
C ILE A 337 21.16 15.03 -62.12
N ILE A 338 22.20 14.22 -61.89
CA ILE A 338 23.45 14.32 -62.64
C ILE A 338 23.12 13.84 -64.05
N LEU A 339 22.71 14.77 -64.92
CA LEU A 339 22.79 14.59 -66.37
C LEU A 339 24.28 14.57 -66.73
N MET A 340 24.85 13.37 -66.85
CA MET A 340 26.09 13.21 -67.61
C MET A 340 25.77 13.27 -69.11
N PRO A 341 26.64 13.91 -69.92
CA PRO A 341 26.41 14.14 -71.36
C PRO A 341 26.41 12.85 -72.19
#